data_AF-A0A8T4P7X8-F1
#
_entry.id   AF-A0A8T4P7X8-F1
#
_cell.length_a   1.000
_cell.length_b   1.000
_cell.length_c   1.000
_cell.angle_alpha   90.00
_cell.angle_beta   90.00
_cell.angle_gamma   90.00
#
_symmetry.space_group_name_H-M   'P 1'
#
loop_
_entity.id
_entity.type
_entity.pdbx_description
1 polymer ?
#
loop_
_entity_poly.entity_id
_entity_poly.type
_entity_poly.pdbx_seq_one_letter_code
_entity_poly.pdbx_strand_id
1 'polypeptide(L)'
;MESEIIAGLKNAMERGESLEKAMQSFINAGYNAREVRAAGGEFSSGGVSNIVESYEVPQNLKQMQNIRSASANIEMKNKGNNKIILLIIVLLILMIFVGGLIWLMFTL
;
A
#
# COMPACT_ATOMS: atom_id res chain seq x y z
N MET A 1 12.57 -9.90 -15.58
CA MET A 1 11.79 -9.07 -14.63
C MET A 1 10.98 -8.01 -15.36
N GLU A 2 11.57 -7.09 -16.14
CA GLU A 2 10.77 -6.08 -16.89
C GLU A 2 9.68 -6.70 -17.79
N SER A 3 9.98 -7.81 -18.45
CA SER A 3 9.02 -8.57 -19.28
C SER A 3 7.78 -9.05 -18.52
N GLU A 4 7.90 -9.37 -17.22
CA GLU A 4 6.79 -9.82 -16.39
C GLU A 4 5.89 -8.65 -15.98
N ILE A 5 6.50 -7.49 -15.72
CA ILE A 5 5.78 -6.25 -15.41
C ILE A 5 4.98 -5.80 -16.64
N ILE A 6 5.59 -5.81 -17.82
CA ILE A 6 4.91 -5.44 -19.08
C ILE A 6 3.71 -6.36 -19.34
N ALA A 7 3.89 -7.69 -19.24
CA ALA A 7 2.80 -8.65 -19.41
C ALA A 7 1.66 -8.44 -18.40
N GLY A 8 2.02 -8.16 -17.15
CA GLY A 8 1.07 -7.90 -16.07
C GLY A 8 0.32 -6.58 -16.23
N LEU A 9 1.00 -5.49 -16.61
CA LEU A 9 0.39 -4.20 -16.93
C LEU A 9 -0.58 -4.33 -18.11
N LYS A 10 -0.20 -5.06 -19.16
CA LYS A 10 -1.06 -5.35 -20.31
C LYS A 10 -2.34 -6.09 -19.88
N ASN A 11 -2.23 -7.12 -19.05
CA ASN A 11 -3.38 -7.86 -18.55
C ASN A 11 -4.31 -6.97 -17.68
N ALA A 12 -3.74 -6.13 -16.81
CA ALA A 12 -4.53 -5.19 -16.02
C ALA A 12 -5.30 -4.17 -16.90
N MET A 13 -4.66 -3.67 -17.94
CA MET A 13 -5.28 -2.77 -18.92
C MET A 13 -6.37 -3.46 -19.75
N GLU A 14 -6.18 -4.73 -20.14
CA GLU A 14 -7.20 -5.53 -20.84
C GLU A 14 -8.45 -5.76 -19.96
N ARG A 15 -8.28 -5.76 -18.63
CA ARG A 15 -9.39 -5.80 -17.66
C ARG A 15 -10.06 -4.43 -17.44
N GLY A 16 -9.59 -3.39 -18.12
CA GLY A 16 -10.14 -2.02 -18.04
C GLY A 16 -9.55 -1.16 -16.93
N GLU A 17 -8.44 -1.57 -16.30
CA GLU A 17 -7.73 -0.71 -15.35
C GLU A 17 -6.88 0.35 -16.10
N SER A 18 -6.80 1.57 -15.55
CA SER A 18 -5.91 2.59 -16.10
C SER A 18 -4.44 2.20 -15.88
N LEU A 19 -3.57 2.67 -16.78
CA LEU A 19 -2.13 2.42 -16.68
C LEU A 19 -1.56 2.90 -15.33
N GLU A 20 -1.93 4.10 -14.83
CA GLU A 20 -1.49 4.54 -13.51
C GLU A 20 -1.95 3.62 -12.38
N LYS A 21 -3.20 3.15 -12.42
CA LYS A 21 -3.75 2.27 -11.38
C LYS A 21 -3.06 0.90 -11.40
N ALA A 22 -2.80 0.37 -12.58
CA ALA A 22 -2.05 -0.86 -12.76
C ALA A 22 -0.62 -0.68 -12.20
N MET A 23 0.10 0.36 -12.63
CA MET A 23 1.45 0.68 -12.12
C MET A 23 1.48 0.80 -10.60
N GLN A 24 0.50 1.48 -10.00
CA GLN A 24 0.42 1.63 -8.55
C GLN A 24 0.22 0.28 -7.84
N SER A 25 -0.56 -0.63 -8.43
CA SER A 25 -0.76 -1.99 -7.89
C SER A 25 0.55 -2.79 -7.89
N PHE A 26 1.37 -2.69 -8.94
CA PHE A 26 2.70 -3.31 -8.98
C PHE A 26 3.64 -2.73 -7.92
N ILE A 27 3.66 -1.40 -7.75
CA ILE A 27 4.46 -0.76 -6.70
C ILE A 27 4.04 -1.23 -5.31
N ASN A 28 2.73 -1.33 -5.06
CA ASN A 28 2.19 -1.83 -3.80
C ASN A 28 2.48 -3.31 -3.56
N ALA A 29 2.62 -4.10 -4.64
CA ALA A 29 3.00 -5.51 -4.59
C ALA A 29 4.51 -5.73 -4.35
N GLY A 30 5.30 -4.65 -4.23
CA GLY A 30 6.72 -4.71 -3.91
C GLY A 30 7.65 -4.65 -5.12
N TYR A 31 7.13 -4.38 -6.32
CA TYR A 31 7.98 -4.17 -7.49
C TYR A 31 8.69 -2.82 -7.44
N ASN A 32 9.85 -2.73 -8.10
CA ASN A 32 10.62 -1.50 -8.13
C ASN A 32 9.89 -0.41 -8.94
N ALA A 33 9.64 0.74 -8.33
CA ALA A 33 8.89 1.82 -8.96
C ALA A 33 9.59 2.44 -10.20
N ARG A 34 10.90 2.26 -10.38
CA ARG A 34 11.61 2.69 -11.59
C ARG A 34 11.31 1.74 -12.75
N GLU A 35 11.41 0.43 -12.50
CA GLU A 35 11.14 -0.62 -13.49
C GLU A 35 9.67 -0.59 -13.94
N VAL A 36 8.74 -0.40 -12.99
CA VAL A 36 7.31 -0.29 -13.30
C VAL A 36 6.99 0.90 -14.22
N ARG A 37 7.65 2.05 -13.99
CA ARG A 37 7.46 3.23 -14.85
C ARG A 37 8.13 3.08 -16.21
N ALA A 38 9.29 2.42 -16.28
CA ALA A 38 9.95 2.12 -17.54
C ALA A 38 9.06 1.22 -18.42
N ALA A 39 8.52 0.15 -17.84
CA ALA A 39 7.56 -0.74 -18.48
C ALA A 39 6.27 0.00 -18.91
N GLY A 40 5.75 0.90 -18.07
CA GLY A 40 4.60 1.72 -18.39
C GLY A 40 4.81 2.67 -19.58
N GLY A 41 6.02 3.22 -19.72
CA GLY A 41 6.38 4.13 -20.80
C GLY A 41 6.25 3.52 -22.20
N GLU A 42 6.42 2.20 -22.34
CA GLU A 42 6.23 1.51 -23.63
C GLU A 42 4.77 1.59 -24.12
N PHE A 43 3.80 1.58 -23.20
CA PHE A 43 2.38 1.67 -23.54
C PHE A 43 1.95 3.09 -23.89
N SER A 44 2.56 4.11 -23.27
CA SER A 44 2.34 5.51 -23.63
C SER A 44 2.96 5.89 -24.98
N SER A 45 3.94 5.13 -25.44
CA SER A 45 4.67 5.40 -26.69
C SER A 45 3.97 4.84 -27.94
N GLY A 46 3.00 3.94 -27.78
CA GLY A 46 2.37 3.19 -28.87
C GLY A 46 1.06 3.78 -29.42
N GLY A 47 0.52 4.85 -28.83
CA GLY A 47 -0.76 5.41 -29.25
C GLY A 47 -0.91 6.87 -28.84
N VAL A 48 -1.04 7.73 -29.86
CA VAL A 48 -1.41 9.15 -29.77
C VAL A 48 -0.28 10.10 -29.37
N SER A 49 0.47 10.50 -30.39
CA SER A 49 0.94 11.89 -30.47
C SER A 49 -0.29 12.81 -30.45
N ASN A 50 -0.34 13.75 -29.49
CA ASN A 50 -1.33 14.81 -29.33
C ASN A 50 -2.75 14.39 -28.90
N ILE A 51 -2.99 14.31 -27.58
CA ILE A 51 -3.83 15.27 -26.85
C ILE A 51 -3.35 15.25 -25.40
N VAL A 52 -3.02 16.45 -24.95
CA VAL A 52 -2.84 16.82 -23.55
C VAL A 52 -4.12 16.47 -22.80
N GLU A 53 -4.12 15.41 -21.99
CA GLU A 53 -4.84 15.44 -20.73
C GLU A 53 -3.78 15.64 -19.64
N SER A 54 -3.43 16.91 -19.50
CA SER A 54 -2.80 17.46 -18.32
C SER A 54 -3.75 17.19 -17.15
N TYR A 55 -3.59 16.05 -16.48
CA TYR A 55 -3.81 16.07 -15.05
C TYR A 55 -2.79 17.06 -14.51
N GLU A 56 -3.28 18.22 -14.05
CA GLU A 56 -2.50 19.16 -13.27
C GLU A 56 -1.90 18.37 -12.09
N VAL A 57 -0.67 17.93 -12.25
CA VAL A 57 0.24 17.74 -11.13
C VAL A 57 0.44 19.15 -10.59
N PRO A 58 -0.09 19.51 -9.41
CA PRO A 58 0.21 20.82 -8.83
C PRO A 58 1.72 20.97 -8.81
N GLN A 59 2.18 21.96 -9.56
CA GLN A 59 3.57 22.25 -9.87
C GLN A 59 4.24 22.87 -8.64
N ASN A 60 4.36 22.09 -7.56
CA ASN A 60 5.07 22.48 -6.34
C ASN A 60 6.10 21.41 -5.95
N LEU A 61 7.02 21.11 -6.88
CA LEU A 61 8.15 20.21 -6.62
C LEU A 61 9.52 20.87 -6.89
N LYS A 62 9.59 22.21 -6.94
CA LYS A 62 10.87 22.94 -6.91
C LYS A 62 11.06 23.90 -5.74
N GLN A 63 10.13 23.93 -4.77
CA GLN A 63 10.29 24.72 -3.54
C GLN A 63 10.12 23.85 -2.28
N MET A 64 10.83 22.72 -2.20
CA MET A 64 10.96 21.95 -0.95
C MET A 64 12.39 21.42 -0.72
N GLN A 65 13.41 22.04 -1.31
CA GLN A 65 14.80 21.76 -0.96
C GLN A 65 15.33 22.68 0.16
N ASN A 66 14.54 23.64 0.63
CA ASN A 66 14.88 24.53 1.76
C ASN A 66 13.89 24.42 2.93
N ILE A 67 13.40 23.22 3.23
CA ILE A 67 12.77 22.87 4.52
C ILE A 67 13.24 21.46 4.90
N ARG A 68 14.56 21.22 4.86
CA ARG A 68 15.17 19.94 5.29
C ARG A 68 15.73 19.98 6.72
N SER A 69 15.52 21.06 7.47
CA SER A 69 16.03 21.19 8.85
C SER A 69 14.98 21.51 9.91
N ALA A 70 13.69 21.56 9.57
CA ALA A 70 12.63 21.84 10.53
C ALA A 70 11.40 20.97 10.28
N SER A 71 11.55 19.65 10.41
CA SER A 71 10.47 18.69 10.73
C SER A 71 11.03 17.26 10.77
N ALA A 72 11.99 17.03 11.65
CA ALA A 72 12.26 15.69 12.17
C ALA A 72 11.18 15.36 13.23
N ASN A 73 9.92 15.29 12.81
CA ASN A 73 8.83 14.71 13.60
C ASN A 73 7.55 14.63 12.77
N ILE A 74 7.55 13.80 11.73
CA ILE A 74 6.30 13.12 11.37
C ILE A 74 6.44 11.72 11.92
N GLU A 75 6.16 11.64 13.22
CA GLU A 75 5.70 10.45 13.91
C GLU A 75 4.65 9.80 12.99
N MET A 76 5.04 8.70 12.33
CA MET A 76 4.10 7.82 11.68
C MET A 76 3.19 7.27 12.78
N LYS A 77 2.09 7.97 13.03
CA LYS A 77 0.97 7.43 13.79
C LYS A 77 0.31 6.37 12.93
N ASN A 78 0.97 5.22 12.83
CA ASN A 78 0.37 3.96 12.50
C ASN A 78 -0.72 3.77 13.55
N LYS A 79 -1.95 4.17 13.20
CA LYS A 79 -3.16 3.85 13.93
C LYS A 79 -3.44 2.37 13.71
N GLY A 80 -2.50 1.54 14.14
CA GLY A 80 -2.64 0.11 14.19
C GLY A 80 -3.81 -0.19 15.11
N ASN A 81 -4.60 -1.16 14.72
CA ASN A 81 -5.79 -1.59 15.44
C ASN A 81 -5.40 -2.32 16.75
N ASN A 82 -4.58 -1.71 17.59
CA ASN A 82 -4.13 -2.19 18.90
C ASN A 82 -5.29 -2.48 19.86
N LYS A 83 -6.45 -1.85 19.63
CA LYS A 83 -7.70 -2.17 20.32
C LYS A 83 -8.16 -3.61 20.06
N ILE A 84 -7.95 -4.14 18.86
CA ILE A 84 -8.30 -5.52 18.51
C ILE A 84 -7.36 -6.49 19.22
N ILE A 85 -6.06 -6.19 19.24
CA ILE A 85 -5.06 -7.01 19.95
C ILE A 85 -5.36 -7.03 21.46
N LEU A 86 -5.70 -5.89 22.06
CA LEU A 86 -6.09 -5.81 23.47
C LEU A 86 -7.38 -6.59 23.77
N LEU A 87 -8.37 -6.55 22.88
CA LEU A 87 -9.62 -7.32 23.04
C LEU A 87 -9.36 -8.83 23.00
N ILE A 88 -8.48 -9.30 22.10
CA ILE A 88 -8.10 -10.72 22.01
C ILE A 88 -7.41 -11.19 23.30
N ILE A 89 -6.48 -10.40 23.84
CA ILE A 89 -5.76 -10.75 25.08
C ILE A 89 -6.74 -10.85 26.26
N VAL A 90 -7.66 -9.90 26.39
CA VAL A 90 -8.69 -9.92 27.45
C VAL A 90 -9.59 -11.14 27.33
N LEU A 91 -10.02 -11.49 26.11
CA LEU A 91 -10.85 -12.68 25.86
C LEU A 91 -10.12 -13.97 26.24
N LEU A 92 -8.82 -14.06 25.95
CA LEU A 92 -7.99 -15.23 26.23
C LEU A 92 -7.81 -15.44 27.74
N ILE A 93 -7.55 -14.37 28.50
CA ILE A 93 -7.47 -14.42 29.96
C ILE A 93 -8.80 -14.87 30.56
N LEU A 94 -9.94 -14.36 30.06
CA LEU A 94 -11.26 -14.76 30.53
C LEU A 94 -11.51 -16.27 30.32
N MET A 95 -11.12 -16.80 29.16
CA MET A 95 -11.25 -18.22 28.83
C MET A 95 -10.46 -19.12 29.80
N ILE A 96 -9.22 -18.73 30.12
CA ILE A 96 -8.39 -19.46 31.09
C ILE A 96 -9.01 -19.41 32.49
N PHE A 97 -9.54 -18.25 32.90
CA PHE A 97 -10.13 -18.08 34.22
C PHE A 97 -11.40 -18.93 34.40
N VAL A 98 -12.26 -18.92 33.38
CA VAL A 98 -13.48 -19.76 33.36
C VAL A 98 -13.10 -21.24 33.32
N GLY A 99 -12.14 -21.64 32.49
CA GLY A 99 -11.66 -23.02 32.44
C GLY A 99 -11.06 -23.49 33.78
N GLY A 100 -10.26 -22.64 34.43
CA GLY A 100 -9.68 -22.92 35.74
C GLY A 100 -10.72 -23.05 36.85
N LEU A 101 -11.76 -22.20 36.84
CA LEU A 101 -12.88 -22.29 37.78
C LEU A 101 -13.69 -23.57 37.59
N ILE A 102 -13.98 -23.95 36.35
CA ILE A 102 -14.67 -25.21 36.02
C ILE A 102 -13.84 -26.41 36.48
N TRP A 103 -12.53 -26.38 36.20
CA TRP A 103 -11.62 -27.45 36.61
C TRP A 103 -11.54 -27.58 38.13
N LEU A 104 -11.48 -26.46 38.84
CA LEU A 104 -11.46 -26.43 40.30
C LEU A 104 -12.78 -26.93 40.91
N MET A 105 -13.93 -26.56 40.33
CA MET A 105 -15.25 -27.07 40.74
C MET A 105 -15.42 -28.58 40.48
N PHE A 106 -14.72 -29.16 39.51
CA PHE A 106 -14.78 -30.58 39.24
C PHE A 106 -13.79 -31.40 40.09
N THR A 107 -12.69 -30.78 40.49
CA THR A 107 -11.61 -31.44 41.26
C THR A 107 -11.86 -31.39 42.76
N LEU A 108 -12.55 -30.35 43.25
CA LEU A 108 -12.92 -30.18 44.65
C LEU A 108 -14.26 -30.85 44.96
#